data_AF-A0A2V5LST1-F1
#
_entry.id   AF-A0A2V5LST1-F1
#
_cell.length_a   1.000
_cell.length_b   1.000
_cell.length_c   1.000
_cell.angle_alpha   90.00
_cell.angle_beta   90.00
_cell.angle_gamma   90.00
#
_symmetry.space_group_name_H-M   'P 1'
#
loop_
_entity.id
_entity.type
_entity.pdbx_description
1 polymer ?
#
loop_
_entity_poly.entity_id
_entity_poly.type
_entity_poly.pdbx_seq_one_letter_code
_entity_poly.pdbx_strand_id
1 'polypeptide(L)' 'MPKEKKLQPPQHQRRRPGREHKMEPRPRAEDKTHRGSGKLQDKVAIITGGDS' A
#
# COMPACT_ATOMS: atom_id res chain seq x y z
N MET A 1 12.60 28.00 14.12
CA MET A 1 12.27 26.57 13.97
C MET A 1 11.63 26.36 12.61
N PRO A 2 12.20 25.55 11.70
CA PRO A 2 11.50 25.21 10.47
C PRO A 2 10.17 24.55 10.83
N LYS A 3 9.07 25.01 10.22
CA LYS A 3 7.75 24.37 10.39
C LYS A 3 7.83 22.96 9.84
N GLU A 4 7.55 21.95 10.68
CA GLU A 4 7.43 20.57 10.23
C GLU A 4 6.37 20.45 9.13
N LYS A 5 6.76 19.86 8.00
CA LYS A 5 5.86 19.58 6.89
C LYS A 5 5.06 18.32 7.22
N LYS A 6 3.78 18.47 7.58
CA LYS A 6 2.86 17.33 7.73
C LYS A 6 2.62 16.67 6.36
N LEU A 7 2.98 15.40 6.24
CA LEU A 7 2.83 14.63 4.99
C LEU A 7 1.47 13.91 4.87
N GLN A 8 0.92 13.41 5.99
CA GLN A 8 -0.30 12.61 6.04
C GLN A 8 -1.26 13.13 7.12
N PRO A 9 -2.58 12.94 6.95
CA PRO A 9 -3.55 13.32 7.97
C PRO A 9 -3.45 12.37 9.18
N PRO A 10 -3.62 12.87 10.42
CA PRO A 10 -3.72 12.03 11.61
C PRO A 10 -4.90 11.05 11.49
N GLN A 11 -4.66 9.76 11.74
CA GLN A 11 -5.68 8.71 11.70
C GLN A 11 -5.29 7.52 12.60
N HIS A 12 -6.25 6.72 13.05
CA HIS A 12 -5.99 5.56 13.93
C HIS A 12 -7.00 4.43 13.71
N GLN A 13 -6.56 3.16 13.84
CA GLN A 13 -7.40 1.98 13.84
C GLN A 13 -7.20 1.17 15.14
N ARG A 14 -8.29 0.82 15.83
CA ARG A 14 -8.25 0.12 17.13
C ARG A 14 -7.91 -1.38 17.06
N ARG A 15 -7.52 -1.89 15.90
CA ARG A 15 -7.30 -3.33 15.66
C ARG A 15 -6.01 -3.60 14.90
N ARG A 16 -5.49 -4.81 15.05
CA ARG A 16 -4.43 -5.38 14.19
C ARG A 16 -4.85 -6.78 13.69
N PRO A 17 -4.62 -7.13 12.41
CA PRO A 17 -4.09 -6.29 11.33
C PRO A 17 -4.97 -5.08 11.01
N GLY A 18 -4.38 -4.02 10.44
CA GLY A 18 -5.13 -2.87 9.95
C GLY A 18 -6.05 -3.25 8.79
N ARG A 19 -6.81 -2.29 8.27
CA ARG A 19 -7.53 -2.42 7.00
C ARG A 19 -7.13 -1.27 6.10
N GLU A 20 -6.46 -1.57 5.00
CA GLU A 20 -5.99 -0.56 4.04
C GLU A 20 -7.14 0.31 3.51
N HIS A 21 -8.28 -0.31 3.17
CA HIS A 21 -9.45 0.42 2.64
C HIS A 21 -10.04 1.47 3.59
N LYS A 22 -9.64 1.47 4.87
CA LYS A 22 -10.05 2.46 5.90
C LYS A 22 -9.04 3.60 6.08
N MET A 23 -7.92 3.61 5.35
CA MET A 23 -6.92 4.67 5.40
C MET A 23 -7.32 5.87 4.54
N GLU A 24 -6.89 7.06 4.97
CA GLU A 24 -7.08 8.31 4.23
C GLU A 24 -5.75 9.07 4.11
N PRO A 25 -5.24 9.38 2.90
CA PRO A 25 -5.67 8.80 1.64
C PRO A 25 -5.40 7.29 1.62
N ARG A 26 -6.11 6.57 0.76
CA ARG A 26 -5.80 5.17 0.48
C ARG A 26 -4.39 5.05 -0.14
N PRO A 27 -3.61 4.02 0.22
CA PRO A 27 -2.37 3.70 -0.48
C PRO A 27 -2.59 3.54 -1.98
N ARG A 28 -1.57 3.86 -2.75
CA ARG A 28 -1.53 3.57 -4.19
C ARG A 28 -0.80 2.24 -4.37
N ALA A 29 -1.53 1.14 -4.24
CA ALA A 29 -0.98 -0.21 -4.41
C ALA A 29 -0.55 -0.51 -5.86
N GLU A 30 -1.13 0.20 -6.82
CA GLU A 30 -0.90 0.01 -8.25
C GLU A 30 -0.38 1.30 -8.91
N ASP A 31 0.60 1.14 -9.80
CA ASP A 31 0.94 2.16 -10.79
C ASP A 31 0.14 1.92 -12.07
N LYS A 32 -0.76 2.86 -12.39
CA LYS A 32 -1.65 2.79 -13.56
C LYS A 32 -0.90 2.74 -14.90
N THR A 33 0.36 3.13 -14.92
CA THR A 33 1.19 3.17 -16.13
C THR A 33 2.12 1.98 -16.26
N HIS A 34 2.26 1.17 -15.20
CA HIS A 34 3.19 0.04 -15.20
C HIS A 34 2.74 -1.05 -16.18
N ARG A 35 3.71 -1.57 -16.95
CA ARG A 35 3.51 -2.68 -17.89
C ARG A 35 4.54 -3.77 -17.61
N GLY A 36 4.06 -5.00 -17.41
CA GLY A 36 4.91 -6.16 -17.21
C GLY A 36 5.74 -6.48 -18.45
N SER A 37 6.96 -6.99 -18.25
CA SER A 37 7.88 -7.41 -19.32
C SER A 37 8.17 -8.92 -19.29
N GLY A 38 7.25 -9.73 -18.75
CA GLY A 38 7.39 -11.19 -18.70
C GLY A 38 8.39 -11.75 -17.68
N LYS A 39 8.90 -10.94 -16.74
CA LYS A 39 9.94 -11.37 -15.76
C LYS A 39 9.55 -12.59 -14.91
N LEU A 40 8.26 -12.81 -14.71
CA LEU A 40 7.71 -13.90 -13.89
C LEU A 40 6.91 -14.92 -14.71
N GLN A 41 7.15 -14.98 -16.03
CA GLN A 41 6.49 -15.96 -16.90
C GLN A 41 6.73 -17.39 -16.37
N ASP A 42 5.66 -18.19 -16.33
CA ASP A 42 5.63 -19.58 -15.86
C ASP A 42 6.08 -19.81 -14.41
N LYS A 43 6.03 -18.77 -13.57
CA LYS A 43 6.26 -18.88 -12.13
C LYS A 43 4.96 -18.92 -11.34
N VAL A 44 4.98 -19.68 -10.25
CA VAL A 44 3.91 -19.73 -9.24
C VAL A 44 4.46 -19.13 -7.95
N ALA A 45 3.72 -18.16 -7.39
CA ALA A 45 4.08 -17.50 -6.14
C ALA A 45 3.07 -17.81 -5.04
N ILE A 46 3.58 -18.08 -3.83
CA ILE A 46 2.80 -18.08 -2.59
C ILE A 46 3.25 -16.85 -1.81
N ILE A 47 2.31 -15.95 -1.52
CA ILE A 47 2.58 -14.69 -0.81
C ILE A 47 1.71 -14.67 0.44
N THR A 48 2.33 -14.59 1.61
CA THR A 48 1.64 -14.42 2.89
C THR A 48 1.41 -12.94 3.16
N GLY A 49 0.22 -12.56 3.64
CA GLY A 49 -0.12 -11.15 3.90
C GLY A 49 -0.28 -10.28 2.65
N GLY A 50 -0.61 -10.86 1.50
CA GLY A 50 -0.85 -10.13 0.24
C GLY A 50 -2.25 -9.53 0.10
N ASP A 51 -2.95 -9.29 1.21
CA ASP A 51 -4.35 -8.83 1.25
C ASP A 51 -4.53 -7.31 1.28
N SER A 52 -3.48 -6.57 1.66
CA SER A 52 -3.50 -5.11 1.80
C SER A 52 -2.23 -4.50 1.27
#